data_AF-E2AET3-F1
#
_entry.id   AF-E2AET3-F1
#
_cell.length_a   1.000
_cell.length_b   1.000
_cell.length_c   1.000
_cell.angle_alpha   90.00
_cell.angle_beta   90.00
_cell.angle_gamma   90.00
#
_symmetry.space_group_name_H-M   'P 1'
#
loop_
_entity.id
_entity.type
_entity.pdbx_description
1 polymer ?
#
loop_
_entity_poly.entity_id
_entity_poly.type
_entity_poly.pdbx_seq_one_letter_code
_entity_poly.pdbx_strand_id
1 'polypeptide(L)' 'MSVAEFLKGLPSHDENNFANFHTDNGNRTCVKRPSVYLPTKDYPSEQIIVTEKTTILLRYLHQQWDKKVKRNYIDKL' A
#
# COMPACT_ATOMS: atom_id res chain seq x y z
N MET A 1 28.03 -21.97 -15.51
CA MET A 1 26.76 -21.26 -15.79
C MET A 1 27.08 -19.80 -16.03
N SER A 2 26.56 -19.24 -17.12
CA SER A 2 26.75 -17.82 -17.46
C SER A 2 25.68 -16.95 -16.79
N VAL A 3 25.95 -15.66 -16.63
CA VAL A 3 24.96 -14.68 -16.13
C VAL A 3 23.72 -14.64 -17.03
N ALA A 4 23.88 -14.81 -18.34
CA ALA A 4 22.78 -14.86 -19.30
C ALA A 4 21.86 -16.07 -19.06
N GLU A 5 22.41 -17.24 -18.72
CA GLU A 5 21.61 -18.42 -18.36
C GLU A 5 20.86 -18.23 -17.03
N PHE A 6 21.48 -17.56 -16.07
CA PHE A 6 20.84 -17.23 -14.79
C PHE A 6 19.66 -16.26 -14.95
N LEU A 7 19.70 -15.37 -15.94
CA LEU A 7 18.66 -14.37 -16.21
C LEU A 7 17.55 -14.86 -17.17
N LYS A 8 17.56 -16.13 -17.60
CA LYS A 8 16.47 -16.68 -18.42
C LYS A 8 15.20 -16.91 -17.58
N GLY A 9 14.04 -16.79 -18.22
CA GLY A 9 12.75 -17.13 -17.61
C GLY A 9 12.23 -16.13 -16.57
N LEU A 10 12.63 -14.86 -16.67
CA LEU A 10 12.07 -13.80 -15.83
C LEU A 10 10.54 -13.70 -16.05
N PRO A 11 9.77 -13.35 -15.00
CA PRO A 11 8.32 -13.22 -15.12
C PRO A 11 7.92 -12.22 -16.22
N SER A 12 6.96 -12.62 -17.05
CA SER A 12 6.30 -11.75 -18.02
C SER A 12 4.80 -11.80 -17.77
N HIS A 13 4.19 -10.64 -17.49
CA HIS A 13 2.74 -10.55 -17.38
C HIS A 13 2.08 -10.55 -18.77
N ASP A 14 2.73 -9.93 -19.76
CA ASP A 14 2.33 -9.91 -21.17
C ASP A 14 3.59 -9.66 -22.01
N GLU A 15 3.84 -10.56 -22.97
CA GLU A 15 5.00 -10.51 -23.87
C GLU A 15 5.00 -9.24 -24.75
N ASN A 16 3.83 -8.65 -24.99
CA ASN A 16 3.69 -7.47 -25.84
C ASN A 16 4.05 -6.15 -25.14
N ASN A 17 4.10 -6.11 -23.80
CA ASN A 17 4.26 -4.88 -23.02
C ASN A 17 5.49 -4.05 -23.43
N PHE A 18 6.58 -4.71 -23.82
CA PHE A 18 7.84 -4.05 -24.19
C PHE A 18 8.36 -4.43 -25.58
N ALA A 19 7.65 -5.31 -26.31
CA ALA A 19 8.09 -5.82 -27.61
C ALA A 19 8.29 -4.72 -28.67
N ASN A 20 7.52 -3.62 -28.59
CA ASN A 20 7.54 -2.50 -29.54
C ASN A 20 8.10 -1.21 -28.94
N PHE A 21 8.81 -1.27 -27.80
CA PHE A 21 9.40 -0.09 -27.19
C PHE A 21 10.57 0.43 -28.04
N HIS A 22 10.53 1.70 -28.44
CA HIS A 22 11.55 2.33 -29.29
C HIS A 22 12.06 3.63 -28.68
N THR A 23 13.37 3.72 -28.45
CA THR A 23 14.05 4.88 -27.85
C THR A 23 14.28 6.03 -28.83
N ASP A 24 14.32 5.76 -30.14
CA ASP A 24 14.80 6.75 -31.13
C ASP A 24 13.68 7.63 -31.72
N ASN A 25 12.43 7.44 -31.29
CA ASN A 25 11.33 8.37 -31.55
C ASN A 25 11.46 9.72 -30.78
N GLY A 26 12.61 9.93 -30.14
CA GLY A 26 12.92 11.00 -29.18
C GLY A 26 13.16 12.40 -29.73
N ASN A 27 12.57 12.82 -30.86
CA ASN A 27 12.73 14.23 -31.31
C ASN A 27 11.48 14.93 -31.87
N ARG A 28 10.28 14.33 -31.81
CA ARG A 28 9.05 15.02 -32.26
C ARG A 28 7.82 14.89 -31.38
N THR A 29 7.93 14.22 -30.25
CA THR A 29 6.94 14.38 -29.19
C THR A 29 7.64 15.06 -28.04
N CYS A 30 7.36 16.36 -27.88
CA CYS A 30 7.29 16.96 -26.56
C CYS A 30 6.87 15.88 -25.57
N VAL A 31 7.71 15.62 -24.56
CA VAL A 31 7.37 14.79 -23.40
C VAL A 31 6.09 15.40 -22.84
N LYS A 32 4.94 14.99 -23.40
CA LYS A 32 3.65 15.50 -23.04
C LYS A 32 3.48 14.97 -21.65
N ARG A 33 3.71 15.84 -20.66
CA ARG A 33 3.41 15.56 -19.26
C ARG A 33 2.05 14.83 -19.26
N PRO A 34 1.95 13.69 -18.57
CA PRO A 34 0.68 12.98 -18.48
C PRO A 34 -0.43 13.97 -18.18
N SER A 35 -1.56 13.85 -18.86
CA SER A 35 -2.71 14.72 -18.64
C SER A 35 -3.07 14.70 -17.15
N VAL A 36 -3.25 15.88 -16.58
CA VAL A 36 -3.66 16.02 -15.17
C VAL A 36 -5.12 15.58 -15.05
N TYR A 37 -5.42 14.72 -14.07
CA TYR A 37 -6.80 14.38 -13.73
C TYR A 37 -7.47 15.57 -13.04
N LEU A 38 -8.56 16.07 -13.61
CA LEU A 38 -9.40 17.12 -13.03
C LEU A 38 -10.75 16.49 -12.63
N PRO A 39 -10.98 16.20 -11.33
CA PRO A 39 -12.26 15.65 -10.88
C PRO A 39 -13.39 16.66 -11.11
N THR A 40 -14.45 16.21 -11.79
CA THR A 40 -15.65 17.03 -12.08
C THR A 40 -16.89 16.58 -11.31
N LYS A 41 -16.78 15.45 -10.61
CA LYS A 41 -17.85 14.85 -9.81
C LYS A 41 -17.28 14.48 -8.45
N ASP A 42 -18.05 14.76 -7.41
CA ASP A 42 -17.74 14.35 -6.06
C ASP A 42 -18.33 12.96 -5.80
N TYR A 43 -17.50 12.08 -5.23
CA TYR A 43 -17.91 10.76 -4.78
C TYR A 43 -17.61 10.65 -3.28
N PRO A 44 -18.60 10.27 -2.45
CA PRO A 44 -18.37 10.12 -1.01
C PRO A 44 -17.41 8.96 -0.74
N SER A 45 -16.54 9.11 0.25
CA SER A 45 -15.71 8.00 0.74
C SER A 45 -16.56 7.04 1.57
N GLU A 46 -16.40 5.74 1.35
CA GLU A 46 -17.12 4.71 2.12
C GLU A 46 -16.67 4.65 3.59
N GLN A 47 -15.39 4.95 3.84
CA GLN A 47 -14.77 4.93 5.16
C GLN A 47 -13.84 6.13 5.34
N ILE A 48 -13.65 6.54 6.59
CA ILE A 48 -12.73 7.63 6.96
C ILE A 48 -11.68 7.10 7.94
N ILE A 49 -10.45 7.58 7.80
CA ILE A 49 -9.36 7.27 8.73
C ILE A 49 -9.55 8.17 9.97
N VAL A 50 -9.64 7.55 11.14
CA VAL A 50 -9.79 8.24 12.43
C VAL A 50 -8.62 7.91 13.36
N THR A 51 -8.22 8.87 14.18
CA THR A 51 -7.24 8.66 15.24
C THR A 51 -7.95 8.40 16.57
N GLU A 52 -7.35 7.54 17.39
CA GLU A 52 -7.83 7.36 18.76
C GLU A 52 -7.59 8.64 19.59
N LYS A 53 -8.60 9.05 20.35
CA LYS A 53 -8.51 10.24 21.22
C LYS A 53 -7.78 9.98 22.53
N THR A 54 -7.67 8.71 22.93
CA THR A 54 -7.11 8.34 24.23
C THR A 54 -5.60 8.45 24.22
N THR A 55 -5.02 9.06 25.26
CA THR A 55 -3.58 9.13 25.41
C THR A 55 -2.99 7.73 25.57
N ILE A 56 -1.80 7.51 25.02
CA ILE A 56 -1.16 6.18 25.01
C ILE A 56 -0.95 5.61 26.42
N LEU A 57 -0.67 6.47 27.41
CA LEU A 57 -0.50 6.07 28.80
C LEU A 57 -1.82 5.58 29.42
N LEU A 58 -2.90 6.34 29.26
CA LEU A 58 -4.22 5.95 29.78
C LEU A 58 -4.70 4.65 29.13
N ARG A 59 -4.51 4.52 27.81
CA ARG A 59 -4.81 3.28 27.07
C ARG A 59 -4.04 2.09 27.66
N TYR A 60 -2.75 2.26 27.94
CA TYR A 60 -1.94 1.21 28.56
C TYR A 60 -2.42 0.84 29.96
N LEU A 61 -2.66 1.83 30.83
CA LEU A 61 -3.09 1.60 32.21
C LEU A 61 -4.44 0.87 32.26
N HIS A 62 -5.42 1.30 31.46
CA HIS A 62 -6.72 0.64 31.35
C HIS A 62 -6.57 -0.82 30.87
N GLN A 63 -5.76 -1.05 29.83
CA GLN A 63 -5.51 -2.40 29.33
C GLN A 63 -4.85 -3.32 30.37
N GLN A 64 -3.90 -2.82 31.16
CA GLN A 64 -3.27 -3.60 32.23
C GLN A 64 -4.26 -3.91 33.37
N TRP A 65 -5.08 -2.94 33.72
CA TRP A 65 -6.13 -3.11 34.72
C TRP A 65 -7.14 -4.18 34.29
N ASP A 66 -7.69 -4.07 33.07
CA ASP A 66 -8.67 -5.03 32.55
C ASP A 66 -8.11 -6.45 32.49
N LYS A 67 -6.84 -6.60 32.09
CA LYS A 67 -6.15 -7.89 32.11
C LYS A 67 -6.05 -8.46 33.54
N LYS A 68 -5.74 -7.62 34.54
CA LYS A 68 -5.66 -8.04 35.94
C LYS A 68 -7.03 -8.46 36.49
N VAL A 69 -8.08 -7.69 36.20
CA VAL A 69 -9.45 -8.03 36.62
C VAL A 69 -9.89 -9.37 36.01
N LYS A 70 -9.65 -9.58 34.71
CA LYS A 70 -9.95 -10.85 34.05
C LYS A 70 -9.20 -12.02 34.68
N ARG A 71 -7.90 -11.84 34.98
CA ARG A 71 -7.10 -12.87 35.68
C ARG A 71 -7.70 -13.22 37.04
N ASN A 72 -8.02 -12.21 37.85
CA ASN A 72 -8.61 -12.41 39.17
C ASN A 72 -10.00 -13.08 39.14
N TYR A 73 -10.75 -12.94 38.05
CA TYR A 73 -12.03 -13.65 37.87
C TYR A 73 -11.80 -15.12 37.52
N ILE A 74 -10.84 -15.41 36.64
CA ILE A 74 -10.45 -16.79 36.28
C ILE A 74 -9.89 -17.53 37.49
N ASP A 75 -9.02 -16.90 38.27
CA ASP A 75 -8.40 -17.52 39.45
C ASP A 75 -9.41 -17.82 40.60
N LYS A 76 -10.65 -17.32 40.49
CA LYS A 76 -11.74 -17.57 41.45
C LYS A 76 -12.69 -18.70 41.02
N LEU A 77 -12.50 -19.27 39.82
CA LEU A 77 -13.23 -20.43 39.31
C LEU A 77 -12.40 -21.70 39.50
#